data_AF-A0A3A5VFU7-F1
#
_entry.id   AF-A0A3A5VFU7-F1
#
_cell.length_a   1.000
_cell.length_b   1.000
_cell.length_c   1.000
_cell.angle_alpha   90.00
_cell.angle_beta   90.00
_cell.angle_gamma   90.00
#
_symmetry.space_group_name_H-M   'P 1'
#
loop_
_entity.id
_entity.type
_entity.pdbx_description
1 polymer ?
#
loop_
_entity_poly.entity_id
_entity_poly.type
_entity_poly.pdbx_seq_one_letter_code
_entity_poly.pdbx_strand_id
1 'polypeptide(L)'
;QSNSVALALELDAATWAFEIMKIARTKTADLFRQLHTDLAHDSEESKVEVERFLQIIHRSCDEYEGLTGQKTLEPQQIEQISVDRKHRLPRLADVLLRVEVDLDTGEDGDAMEPDAHRMGHILKCIEMFGNTTALSLVFSSKGKEGKITSHLLDPGLVSGPVFSSVHGAILMSGTLYPPKMYADILDLPSTKTTKTAYPSPFAGERRPVLVAGDVTTRYAQRSATMWQKIRNHIQALIDGTPGHIAVFAPSYRMMEDILGEQSFKGIRKITESRDWNKNDIDSLVETLRSEKEAGQRILLCGVYGARLSEGIDYNGGILDAVACIGIPNPPPSVLSDSLKAYAGDRFGKNNAWRYTVTQPAINSILQAMGRPIRSIGDRALILLLDNRHTDRTYIGCYPSDLRMNATNDPKTTQSFARRFFSRVHTVEEG
;
A
#
# COMPACT_ATOMS: atom_id res chain seq x y z
N GLN A 1 10.60 -18.04 -50.64
CA GLN A 1 11.25 -19.12 -49.87
C GLN A 1 11.60 -18.69 -48.45
N SER A 2 12.07 -17.45 -48.20
CA SER A 2 12.30 -16.94 -46.84
C SER A 2 11.03 -16.85 -45.97
N ASN A 3 9.91 -16.34 -46.51
CA ASN A 3 8.67 -16.17 -45.74
C ASN A 3 7.99 -17.49 -45.33
N SER A 4 8.11 -18.54 -46.15
CA SER A 4 7.53 -19.86 -45.83
C SER A 4 8.30 -20.57 -44.71
N VAL A 5 9.62 -20.36 -44.64
CA VAL A 5 10.46 -20.91 -43.57
C VAL A 5 10.22 -20.17 -42.26
N ALA A 6 10.12 -18.84 -42.30
CA ALA A 6 9.78 -18.03 -41.12
C ALA A 6 8.42 -18.43 -40.52
N LEU A 7 7.38 -18.57 -41.36
CA LEU A 7 6.05 -18.98 -40.92
C LEU A 7 6.04 -20.39 -40.30
N ALA A 8 6.82 -21.32 -40.88
CA ALA A 8 6.94 -22.68 -40.33
C ALA A 8 7.63 -22.70 -38.96
N LEU A 9 8.65 -21.86 -38.76
CA LEU A 9 9.34 -21.71 -37.46
C LEU A 9 8.44 -21.07 -36.39
N GLU A 10 7.61 -20.09 -36.78
CA GLU A 10 6.62 -19.50 -35.87
C GLU A 10 5.54 -20.50 -35.47
N LEU A 11 5.03 -21.28 -36.43
CA LEU A 11 4.05 -22.33 -36.16
C LEU A 11 4.62 -23.42 -35.23
N ASP A 12 5.88 -23.81 -35.42
CA ASP A 12 6.58 -24.74 -34.54
C ASP A 12 6.71 -24.19 -33.11
N ALA A 13 7.12 -22.92 -32.96
CA ALA A 13 7.23 -22.27 -31.65
C ALA A 13 5.87 -22.15 -30.94
N ALA A 14 4.81 -21.83 -31.67
CA ALA A 14 3.44 -21.77 -31.15
C ALA A 14 2.95 -23.16 -30.71
N THR A 15 3.17 -24.19 -31.54
CA THR A 15 2.80 -25.58 -31.22
C THR A 15 3.54 -26.08 -29.97
N TRP A 16 4.84 -25.82 -29.90
CA TRP A 16 5.65 -26.13 -28.73
C TRP A 16 5.09 -25.46 -27.47
N ALA A 17 4.90 -24.15 -27.49
CA ALA A 17 4.39 -23.41 -26.33
C ALA A 17 3.01 -23.91 -25.88
N PHE A 18 2.11 -24.20 -26.82
CA PHE A 18 0.79 -24.73 -26.54
C PHE A 18 0.84 -26.07 -25.79
N GLU A 19 1.64 -27.03 -26.27
CA GLU A 19 1.78 -28.34 -25.62
C GLU A 19 2.48 -28.23 -24.25
N ILE A 20 3.50 -27.36 -24.12
CA ILE A 20 4.12 -27.08 -22.81
C ILE A 20 3.09 -26.55 -21.81
N MET A 21 2.26 -25.59 -22.22
CA MET A 21 1.23 -25.01 -21.34
C MET A 21 0.15 -26.02 -20.95
N LYS A 22 -0.22 -26.92 -21.86
CA LYS A 22 -1.17 -28.02 -21.59
C LYS A 22 -0.63 -28.97 -20.52
N ILE A 23 0.64 -29.38 -20.63
CA ILE A 23 1.30 -30.22 -19.61
C ILE A 23 1.47 -29.44 -18.30
N ALA A 24 1.89 -28.18 -18.38
CA ALA A 24 2.10 -27.31 -17.23
C ALA A 24 0.81 -27.09 -16.42
N ARG A 25 -0.36 -27.07 -17.06
CA ARG A 25 -1.66 -26.96 -16.38
C ARG A 25 -1.87 -28.07 -15.36
N THR A 26 -1.61 -29.32 -15.74
CA THR A 26 -1.74 -30.48 -14.82
C THR A 26 -0.76 -30.39 -13.67
N LYS A 27 0.51 -30.08 -13.97
CA LYS A 27 1.56 -29.91 -12.95
C LYS A 27 1.30 -28.71 -12.01
N THR A 28 0.65 -27.66 -12.51
CA THR A 28 0.23 -26.52 -11.69
C THR A 28 -0.86 -26.93 -10.72
N ALA A 29 -1.84 -27.73 -11.14
CA ALA A 29 -2.86 -28.28 -10.23
C ALA A 29 -2.22 -29.12 -9.11
N ASP A 30 -1.17 -29.89 -9.43
CA ASP A 30 -0.41 -30.64 -8.42
C ASP A 30 0.29 -29.71 -7.41
N LEU A 31 0.94 -28.65 -7.90
CA LEU A 31 1.56 -27.64 -7.03
C LEU A 31 0.52 -27.01 -6.10
N PHE A 32 -0.65 -26.64 -6.61
CA PHE A 32 -1.72 -26.05 -5.79
C PHE A 32 -2.22 -27.01 -4.71
N ARG A 33 -2.37 -28.31 -5.02
CA ARG A 33 -2.72 -29.32 -4.01
C ARG A 33 -1.65 -29.45 -2.91
N GLN A 34 -0.37 -29.41 -3.31
CA GLN A 34 0.73 -29.40 -2.34
C GLN A 34 0.72 -28.15 -1.49
N LEU A 35 0.55 -26.97 -2.08
CA LEU A 35 0.52 -25.70 -1.36
C LEU A 35 -0.63 -25.64 -0.34
N HIS A 36 -1.80 -26.20 -0.64
CA HIS A 36 -2.87 -26.35 0.34
C HIS A 36 -2.48 -27.26 1.51
N THR A 37 -1.74 -28.34 1.24
CA THR A 37 -1.28 -29.30 2.26
C THR A 37 -0.16 -28.70 3.12
N ASP A 38 0.70 -27.88 2.51
CA ASP A 38 1.86 -27.24 3.15
C ASP A 38 1.47 -26.06 4.07
N LEU A 39 0.22 -25.57 4.00
CA LEU A 39 -0.25 -24.48 4.87
C LEU A 39 -0.27 -24.93 6.33
N ALA A 40 0.31 -24.09 7.19
CA ALA A 40 0.16 -24.25 8.64
C ALA A 40 -1.32 -24.12 9.04
N HIS A 41 -1.75 -24.84 10.08
CA HIS A 41 -3.16 -24.94 10.50
C HIS A 41 -3.90 -23.60 10.64
N ASP A 42 -3.20 -22.51 11.00
CA ASP A 42 -3.78 -21.17 11.20
C ASP A 42 -3.37 -20.15 10.11
N SER A 43 -2.69 -20.57 9.04
CA SER A 43 -2.25 -19.68 7.96
C SER A 43 -3.12 -19.81 6.72
N GLU A 44 -3.53 -18.68 6.17
CA GLU A 44 -4.24 -18.60 4.88
C GLU A 44 -3.29 -18.34 3.72
N GLU A 45 -2.01 -18.08 3.99
CA GLU A 45 -1.01 -17.70 2.99
C GLU A 45 0.33 -18.42 3.21
N SER A 46 1.06 -18.66 2.13
CA SER A 46 2.42 -19.18 2.17
C SER A 46 3.28 -18.57 1.05
N LYS A 47 4.59 -18.51 1.29
CA LYS A 47 5.54 -18.13 0.25
C LYS A 47 5.72 -19.29 -0.73
N VAL A 48 5.66 -19.01 -2.01
CA VAL A 48 6.01 -19.97 -3.06
C VAL A 48 7.44 -19.68 -3.49
N GLU A 49 8.33 -20.65 -3.30
CA GLU A 49 9.69 -20.54 -3.81
C GLU A 49 9.66 -20.51 -5.35
N VAL A 50 10.34 -19.53 -5.94
CA VAL A 50 10.37 -19.32 -7.39
C VAL A 50 10.81 -20.60 -8.12
N GLU A 51 11.78 -21.32 -7.56
CA GLU A 51 12.26 -22.59 -8.11
C GLU A 51 11.14 -23.64 -8.20
N ARG A 52 10.22 -23.73 -7.22
CA ARG A 52 9.08 -24.68 -7.31
C ARG A 52 8.19 -24.36 -8.51
N PHE A 53 7.99 -23.07 -8.80
CA PHE A 53 7.21 -22.64 -9.96
C PHE A 53 7.97 -22.90 -11.27
N LEU A 54 9.26 -22.57 -11.34
CA LEU A 54 10.11 -22.83 -12.52
C LEU A 54 10.19 -24.32 -12.89
N GLN A 55 10.23 -25.19 -11.89
CA GLN A 55 10.27 -26.63 -12.08
C GLN A 55 9.02 -27.17 -12.78
N ILE A 56 7.87 -26.48 -12.68
CA ILE A 56 6.67 -26.83 -13.48
C ILE A 56 7.01 -26.72 -14.97
N ILE A 57 7.53 -25.56 -15.39
CA ILE A 57 7.83 -25.28 -16.79
C ILE A 57 8.92 -26.22 -17.30
N HIS A 58 10.01 -26.37 -16.55
CA HIS A 58 11.10 -27.24 -16.97
C HIS A 58 10.69 -28.71 -17.09
N ARG A 59 9.92 -29.24 -16.14
CA ARG A 59 9.42 -30.62 -16.21
C ARG A 59 8.39 -30.81 -17.33
N SER A 60 7.60 -29.79 -17.65
CA SER A 60 6.70 -29.84 -18.81
C SER A 60 7.49 -29.94 -20.11
N CYS A 61 8.59 -29.20 -20.24
CA CYS A 61 9.50 -29.34 -21.39
C CYS A 61 10.15 -30.72 -21.44
N ASP A 62 10.64 -31.25 -20.31
CA ASP A 62 11.25 -32.58 -20.26
C ASP A 62 10.27 -33.70 -20.64
N GLU A 63 9.01 -33.57 -20.25
CA GLU A 63 7.94 -34.52 -20.62
C GLU A 63 7.59 -34.42 -22.11
N TYR A 64 7.44 -33.21 -22.65
CA TYR A 64 7.19 -32.99 -24.07
C TYR A 64 8.33 -33.50 -24.96
N GLU A 65 9.59 -33.30 -24.54
CA GLU A 65 10.80 -33.77 -25.22
C GLU A 65 11.07 -35.27 -25.03
N GLY A 66 10.22 -35.98 -24.27
CA GLY A 66 10.35 -37.42 -24.01
C GLY A 66 11.55 -37.81 -23.15
N LEU A 67 12.11 -36.85 -22.39
CA LEU A 67 13.18 -37.08 -21.42
C LEU A 67 12.66 -37.71 -20.12
N THR A 68 11.38 -37.51 -19.81
CA THR A 68 10.68 -38.10 -18.66
C THR A 68 9.33 -38.67 -19.08
N GLY A 69 9.08 -39.97 -18.83
CA GLY A 69 7.82 -40.66 -19.18
C GLY A 69 8.03 -41.96 -19.96
N GLN A 70 7.09 -42.92 -19.87
CA GLN A 70 7.14 -44.16 -20.65
C GLN A 70 6.84 -43.84 -22.12
N LYS A 71 7.80 -44.13 -23.02
CA LYS A 71 7.59 -44.09 -24.47
C LYS A 71 6.53 -45.12 -24.88
N THR A 72 5.31 -44.69 -25.18
CA THR A 72 4.45 -45.45 -26.09
C THR A 72 5.04 -45.28 -27.49
N LEU A 73 5.54 -46.37 -28.06
CA LEU A 73 6.18 -46.40 -29.37
C LEU A 73 5.13 -46.16 -30.47
N GLU A 74 4.92 -44.91 -30.88
CA GLU A 74 4.34 -44.61 -32.19
C GLU A 74 5.42 -44.17 -33.19
N PRO A 75 5.38 -44.64 -34.45
CA PRO A 75 6.47 -44.49 -35.42
C PRO A 75 6.33 -43.18 -36.20
N GLN A 76 6.43 -42.03 -35.54
CA GLN A 76 6.70 -40.75 -36.20
C GLN A 76 7.69 -39.95 -35.35
N GLN A 77 8.97 -40.30 -35.44
CA GLN A 77 10.06 -39.47 -34.93
C GLN A 77 10.22 -38.26 -35.86
N ILE A 78 9.44 -37.22 -35.61
CA ILE A 78 9.86 -35.87 -35.98
C ILE A 78 11.11 -35.61 -35.14
N GLU A 79 12.22 -35.16 -35.74
CA GLU A 79 13.38 -34.65 -35.00
C GLU A 79 12.92 -33.49 -34.11
N GLN A 80 12.49 -33.80 -32.89
CA GLN A 80 12.01 -32.80 -31.94
C GLN A 80 13.20 -31.99 -31.46
N ILE A 81 13.19 -30.69 -31.79
CA ILE A 81 14.23 -29.76 -31.39
C ILE A 81 14.13 -29.57 -29.88
N SER A 82 15.04 -30.18 -29.12
CA SER A 82 15.16 -29.94 -27.68
C SER A 82 15.56 -28.49 -27.42
N VAL A 83 14.84 -27.79 -26.54
CA VAL A 83 15.17 -26.42 -26.17
C VAL A 83 16.09 -26.44 -24.95
N ASP A 84 17.30 -25.88 -25.10
CA ASP A 84 18.23 -25.69 -23.98
C ASP A 84 17.50 -25.02 -22.80
N ARG A 85 17.68 -25.58 -21.60
CA ARG A 85 17.01 -25.17 -20.38
C ARG A 85 17.04 -23.65 -20.14
N LYS A 86 18.15 -22.98 -20.47
CA LYS A 86 18.30 -21.53 -20.32
C LYS A 86 17.41 -20.70 -21.26
N HIS A 87 16.98 -21.29 -22.37
CA HIS A 87 16.13 -20.63 -23.38
C HIS A 87 14.66 -21.02 -23.27
N ARG A 88 14.29 -22.03 -22.46
CA ARG A 88 12.91 -22.50 -22.30
C ARG A 88 11.97 -21.38 -21.84
N LEU A 89 12.33 -20.67 -20.76
CA LEU A 89 11.52 -19.58 -20.22
C LEU A 89 11.40 -18.38 -21.18
N PRO A 90 12.51 -17.81 -21.68
CA PRO A 90 12.46 -16.68 -22.61
C PRO A 90 11.64 -17.00 -23.87
N ARG A 91 11.82 -18.19 -24.45
CA ARG A 91 11.06 -18.64 -25.62
C ARG A 91 9.57 -18.74 -25.32
N LEU A 92 9.20 -19.36 -24.20
CA LEU A 92 7.80 -19.50 -23.81
C LEU A 92 7.14 -18.15 -23.55
N ALA A 93 7.83 -17.27 -22.83
CA ALA A 93 7.33 -15.93 -22.53
C ALA A 93 7.12 -15.08 -23.80
N ASP A 94 8.07 -15.14 -24.75
CA ASP A 94 7.97 -14.42 -26.03
C ASP A 94 6.80 -14.91 -26.89
N VAL A 95 6.58 -16.24 -26.97
CA VAL A 95 5.43 -16.79 -27.70
C VAL A 95 4.11 -16.37 -27.04
N LEU A 96 4.01 -16.47 -25.72
CA LEU A 96 2.79 -16.12 -24.98
C LEU A 96 2.41 -14.64 -25.12
N LEU A 97 3.38 -13.73 -25.19
CA LEU A 97 3.16 -12.28 -25.39
C LEU A 97 2.75 -11.92 -26.82
N ARG A 98 2.89 -12.83 -27.78
CA ARG A 98 2.47 -12.64 -29.17
C ARG A 98 1.11 -13.27 -29.48
N VAL A 99 0.48 -13.92 -28.49
CA VAL A 99 -0.84 -14.52 -28.67
C VAL A 99 -1.87 -13.41 -28.86
N GLU A 100 -2.51 -13.37 -30.01
CA GLU A 100 -3.63 -12.47 -30.29
C GLU A 100 -4.93 -13.27 -30.16
N VAL A 101 -5.90 -12.71 -29.43
CA VAL A 101 -7.23 -13.28 -29.24
C VAL A 101 -8.24 -12.15 -29.43
N ASP A 102 -9.32 -12.41 -30.16
CA ASP A 102 -10.46 -11.50 -30.21
C ASP A 102 -11.11 -11.50 -28.81
N LEU A 103 -10.95 -10.39 -28.08
CA LEU A 103 -11.49 -10.22 -26.74
C LEU A 103 -12.63 -9.20 -26.77
N ASP A 104 -13.72 -9.52 -26.07
CA ASP A 104 -14.78 -8.56 -25.82
C ASP A 104 -14.25 -7.42 -24.93
N THR A 105 -14.77 -6.21 -25.14
CA THR A 105 -14.48 -5.06 -24.27
C THR A 105 -15.07 -5.31 -22.87
N GLY A 106 -14.30 -5.01 -21.83
CA GLY A 106 -14.78 -5.09 -20.44
C GLY A 106 -15.93 -4.12 -20.16
N GLU A 107 -16.57 -4.22 -18.99
CA GLU A 107 -17.67 -3.34 -18.57
C GLU A 107 -17.30 -1.83 -18.61
N ASP A 108 -16.00 -1.52 -18.51
CA ASP A 108 -15.44 -0.17 -18.56
C ASP A 108 -15.02 0.29 -19.98
N GLY A 109 -15.21 -0.54 -21.01
CA GLY A 109 -14.86 -0.24 -22.41
C GLY A 109 -13.39 -0.48 -22.78
N ASP A 110 -12.53 -0.83 -21.83
CA ASP A 110 -11.14 -1.22 -22.08
C ASP A 110 -11.03 -2.67 -22.59
N ALA A 111 -10.13 -2.92 -23.54
CA ALA A 111 -9.81 -4.26 -24.01
C ALA A 111 -9.22 -5.08 -22.85
N MET A 112 -9.78 -6.27 -22.59
CA MET A 112 -9.19 -7.17 -21.60
C MET A 112 -7.79 -7.60 -22.07
N GLU A 113 -6.83 -7.71 -21.14
CA GLU A 113 -5.53 -8.32 -21.44
C GLU A 113 -5.68 -9.86 -21.53
N PRO A 114 -5.17 -10.51 -22.59
CA PRO A 114 -5.20 -11.97 -22.70
C PRO A 114 -4.46 -12.65 -21.53
N ASP A 115 -4.99 -13.77 -21.01
CA ASP A 115 -4.32 -14.53 -19.94
C ASP A 115 -2.95 -15.08 -20.37
N ALA A 116 -2.75 -15.30 -21.67
CA ALA A 116 -1.44 -15.63 -22.23
C ALA A 116 -0.42 -14.51 -21.98
N HIS A 117 -0.81 -13.24 -22.19
CA HIS A 117 0.06 -12.08 -21.95
C HIS A 117 0.41 -11.97 -20.47
N ARG A 118 -0.58 -12.10 -19.58
CA ARG A 118 -0.36 -12.12 -18.13
C ARG A 118 0.65 -13.18 -17.71
N MET A 119 0.52 -14.40 -18.23
CA MET A 119 1.49 -15.48 -17.97
C MET A 119 2.88 -15.15 -18.54
N GLY A 120 2.95 -14.62 -19.77
CA GLY A 120 4.19 -14.19 -20.39
C GLY A 120 4.92 -13.12 -19.57
N HIS A 121 4.19 -12.13 -19.04
CA HIS A 121 4.73 -11.12 -18.14
C HIS A 121 5.23 -11.72 -16.81
N ILE A 122 4.51 -12.65 -16.21
CA ILE A 122 4.97 -13.37 -15.00
C ILE A 122 6.28 -14.11 -15.28
N LEU A 123 6.39 -14.82 -16.41
CA LEU A 123 7.60 -15.55 -16.79
C LEU A 123 8.79 -14.61 -17.01
N LYS A 124 8.60 -13.45 -17.68
CA LYS A 124 9.65 -12.43 -17.82
C LYS A 124 10.09 -11.87 -16.48
N CYS A 125 9.15 -11.58 -15.58
CA CYS A 125 9.48 -11.11 -14.22
C CYS A 125 10.29 -12.15 -13.44
N ILE A 126 9.93 -13.43 -13.54
CA ILE A 126 10.67 -14.53 -12.92
C ILE A 126 12.06 -14.68 -13.54
N GLU A 127 12.18 -14.61 -14.86
CA GLU A 127 13.47 -14.67 -15.55
C GLU A 127 14.42 -13.58 -15.05
N MET A 128 13.93 -12.33 -14.98
CA MET A 128 14.77 -11.19 -14.60
C MET A 128 15.06 -11.13 -13.10
N PHE A 129 14.08 -11.47 -12.25
CA PHE A 129 14.14 -11.16 -10.81
C PHE A 129 13.99 -12.38 -9.89
N GLY A 130 13.73 -13.57 -10.44
CA GLY A 130 13.44 -14.79 -9.67
C GLY A 130 14.57 -15.27 -8.75
N ASN A 131 15.80 -14.87 -9.03
CA ASN A 131 16.98 -15.16 -8.21
C ASN A 131 17.31 -14.05 -7.19
N THR A 132 16.46 -13.03 -7.08
CA THR A 132 16.64 -11.89 -6.18
C THR A 132 15.52 -11.85 -5.14
N THR A 133 15.71 -11.10 -4.06
CA THR A 133 14.64 -10.82 -3.10
C THR A 133 13.63 -9.78 -3.58
N ALA A 134 13.83 -9.18 -4.76
CA ALA A 134 12.91 -8.20 -5.32
C ALA A 134 11.61 -8.82 -5.86
N LEU A 135 11.53 -10.15 -6.03
CA LEU A 135 10.33 -10.85 -6.45
C LEU A 135 9.81 -11.76 -5.33
N SER A 136 8.51 -11.71 -5.06
CA SER A 136 7.86 -12.64 -4.14
C SER A 136 6.63 -13.26 -4.78
N LEU A 137 6.57 -14.59 -4.81
CA LEU A 137 5.36 -15.34 -5.15
C LEU A 137 4.64 -15.72 -3.85
N VAL A 138 3.37 -15.36 -3.74
CA VAL A 138 2.55 -15.61 -2.55
C VAL A 138 1.35 -16.43 -2.93
N PHE A 139 1.23 -17.61 -2.32
CA PHE A 139 0.03 -18.43 -2.38
C PHE A 139 -0.95 -17.99 -1.27
N SER A 140 -2.23 -17.93 -1.61
CA SER A 140 -3.35 -17.65 -0.71
C SER A 140 -4.42 -18.71 -0.94
N SER A 141 -4.88 -19.37 0.12
CA SER A 141 -6.00 -20.33 0.05
C SER A 141 -7.37 -19.67 -0.12
N LYS A 142 -7.45 -18.33 -0.04
CA LYS A 142 -8.70 -17.59 -0.29
C LYS A 142 -9.18 -17.81 -1.73
N GLY A 143 -10.42 -18.25 -1.86
CA GLY A 143 -11.07 -18.61 -3.13
C GLY A 143 -11.37 -20.10 -3.20
N LYS A 144 -12.00 -20.57 -4.29
CA LYS A 144 -12.36 -22.00 -4.44
C LYS A 144 -11.14 -22.90 -4.66
N GLU A 145 -10.12 -22.39 -5.35
CA GLU A 145 -8.93 -23.16 -5.74
C GLU A 145 -7.63 -22.55 -5.20
N GLY A 146 -7.71 -21.50 -4.38
CA GLY A 146 -6.57 -20.67 -4.00
C GLY A 146 -6.01 -19.84 -5.17
N LYS A 147 -5.00 -19.02 -4.89
CA LYS A 147 -4.32 -18.17 -5.90
C LYS A 147 -2.84 -18.01 -5.60
N ILE A 148 -2.00 -17.97 -6.64
CA ILE A 148 -0.62 -17.48 -6.54
C ILE A 148 -0.60 -16.06 -7.12
N THR A 149 0.00 -15.14 -6.38
CA THR A 149 0.19 -13.75 -6.80
C THR A 149 1.67 -13.42 -6.87
N SER A 150 2.07 -12.71 -7.93
CA SER A 150 3.45 -12.25 -8.14
C SER A 150 3.58 -10.80 -7.70
N HIS A 151 4.55 -10.52 -6.82
CA HIS A 151 4.79 -9.19 -6.27
C HIS A 151 6.22 -8.75 -6.58
N LEU A 152 6.36 -7.72 -7.40
CA LEU A 152 7.64 -7.03 -7.59
C LEU A 152 7.78 -5.97 -6.48
N LEU A 153 8.73 -6.20 -5.58
CA LEU A 153 8.94 -5.44 -4.35
C LEU A 153 9.84 -4.22 -4.54
N ASP A 154 10.57 -4.17 -5.66
CA ASP A 154 11.46 -3.06 -5.99
C ASP A 154 10.88 -2.11 -7.05
N PRO A 155 10.37 -0.94 -6.66
CA PRO A 155 9.99 0.08 -7.63
C PRO A 155 11.23 0.69 -8.34
N GLY A 156 12.43 0.55 -7.77
CA GLY A 156 13.70 0.98 -8.35
C GLY A 156 14.00 0.36 -9.71
N LEU A 157 13.58 -0.89 -9.94
CA LEU A 157 13.73 -1.59 -11.23
C LEU A 157 13.06 -0.86 -12.39
N VAL A 158 11.94 -0.17 -12.11
CA VAL A 158 11.20 0.59 -13.11
C VAL A 158 11.65 2.05 -13.11
N SER A 159 11.74 2.65 -11.93
CA SER A 159 12.02 4.07 -11.77
C SER A 159 13.48 4.45 -12.06
N GLY A 160 14.44 3.63 -11.63
CA GLY A 160 15.87 3.87 -11.82
C GLY A 160 16.28 4.09 -13.29
N PRO A 161 15.89 3.19 -14.23
CA PRO A 161 16.15 3.37 -15.65
C PRO A 161 15.52 4.66 -16.22
N VAL A 162 14.29 4.97 -15.82
CA VAL A 162 13.59 6.20 -16.24
C VAL A 162 14.38 7.42 -15.76
N PHE A 163 14.70 7.52 -14.47
CA PHE A 163 15.43 8.66 -13.92
C PHE A 163 16.88 8.77 -14.42
N SER A 164 17.48 7.66 -14.85
CA SER A 164 18.82 7.64 -15.45
C SER A 164 18.84 8.11 -16.91
N SER A 165 17.72 7.94 -17.63
CA SER A 165 17.61 8.28 -19.06
C SER A 165 17.19 9.73 -19.33
N VAL A 166 16.55 10.40 -18.35
CA VAL A 166 16.12 11.79 -18.48
C VAL A 166 17.24 12.78 -18.16
N HIS A 167 17.16 13.98 -18.72
CA HIS A 167 18.13 15.06 -18.46
C HIS A 167 18.02 15.64 -17.04
N GLY A 168 16.83 15.56 -16.43
CA GLY A 168 16.58 16.01 -15.06
C GLY A 168 15.14 15.73 -14.62
N ALA A 169 14.93 15.62 -13.32
CA ALA A 169 13.62 15.41 -12.71
C ALA A 169 13.52 16.17 -11.38
N ILE A 170 12.34 16.70 -11.07
CA ILE A 170 12.04 17.35 -9.79
C ILE A 170 10.91 16.58 -9.12
N LEU A 171 11.21 15.96 -7.99
CA LEU A 171 10.23 15.23 -7.18
C LEU A 171 9.79 16.11 -6.01
N MET A 172 8.52 16.50 -6.00
CA MET A 172 7.96 17.37 -4.95
C MET A 172 6.74 16.72 -4.30
N SER A 173 6.70 16.73 -2.97
CA SER A 173 5.49 16.39 -2.20
C SER A 173 5.60 16.95 -0.78
N GLY A 174 4.45 17.37 -0.23
CA GLY A 174 4.37 17.87 1.15
C GLY A 174 4.57 16.80 2.24
N THR A 175 4.63 15.52 1.86
CA THR A 175 4.84 14.38 2.78
C THR A 175 6.01 13.49 2.37
N LEU A 176 6.89 13.99 1.48
CA LEU A 176 8.10 13.31 1.02
C LEU A 176 9.20 13.40 2.10
N TYR A 177 8.98 12.75 3.23
CA TYR A 177 9.90 12.76 4.36
C TYR A 177 10.21 11.34 4.86
N PRO A 178 11.48 11.03 5.18
CA PRO A 178 12.68 11.79 4.81
C PRO A 178 12.98 11.64 3.30
N PRO A 179 13.46 12.70 2.62
CA PRO A 179 13.81 12.64 1.19
C PRO A 179 14.78 11.52 0.82
N LYS A 180 15.66 11.14 1.75
CA LYS A 180 16.60 10.03 1.57
C LYS A 180 15.89 8.71 1.26
N MET A 181 14.85 8.35 2.00
CA MET A 181 14.15 7.07 1.81
C MET A 181 13.59 6.96 0.39
N TYR A 182 12.90 8.00 -0.08
CA TYR A 182 12.30 7.99 -1.42
C TYR A 182 13.35 7.93 -2.53
N ALA A 183 14.46 8.66 -2.37
CA ALA A 183 15.56 8.58 -3.31
C ALA A 183 16.20 7.19 -3.36
N ASP A 184 16.31 6.51 -2.21
CA ASP A 184 16.88 5.17 -2.13
C ASP A 184 15.90 4.13 -2.73
N ILE A 185 14.59 4.24 -2.45
CA ILE A 185 13.54 3.33 -2.96
C ILE A 185 13.33 3.46 -4.48
N LEU A 186 13.37 4.69 -5.01
CA LEU A 186 13.21 4.97 -6.45
C LEU A 186 14.52 4.80 -7.24
N ASP A 187 15.57 4.28 -6.60
CA ASP A 187 16.89 4.06 -7.18
C ASP A 187 17.44 5.30 -7.91
N LEU A 188 17.28 6.48 -7.30
CA LEU A 188 17.74 7.72 -7.90
C LEU A 188 19.27 7.76 -7.97
N PRO A 189 19.88 8.22 -9.09
CA PRO A 189 21.32 8.25 -9.25
C PRO A 189 22.01 9.06 -8.13
N SER A 190 22.72 8.39 -7.23
CA SER A 190 23.22 8.98 -5.98
C SER A 190 24.11 10.20 -6.19
N THR A 191 24.93 10.21 -7.24
CA THR A 191 25.86 11.30 -7.58
C THR A 191 25.18 12.51 -8.22
N LYS A 192 23.96 12.34 -8.75
CA LYS A 192 23.19 13.40 -9.43
C LYS A 192 21.96 13.83 -8.63
N THR A 193 21.74 13.28 -7.44
CA THR A 193 20.53 13.52 -6.66
C THR A 193 20.80 14.43 -5.48
N THR A 194 20.22 15.62 -5.50
CA THR A 194 20.13 16.52 -4.34
C THR A 194 18.84 16.26 -3.56
N LYS A 195 18.92 16.24 -2.24
CA LYS A 195 17.79 15.92 -1.35
C LYS A 195 17.64 17.04 -0.31
N THR A 196 16.52 17.74 -0.34
CA THR A 196 16.27 18.86 0.58
C THR A 196 14.89 18.73 1.21
N ALA A 197 14.82 18.92 2.52
CA ALA A 197 13.57 19.14 3.24
C ALA A 197 13.55 20.61 3.68
N TYR A 198 12.47 21.31 3.36
CA TYR A 198 12.29 22.70 3.74
C TYR A 198 11.45 22.80 5.00
N PRO A 199 11.76 23.74 5.91
CA PRO A 199 10.94 23.96 7.10
C PRO A 199 9.52 24.37 6.69
N SER A 200 8.54 23.96 7.50
CA SER A 200 7.16 24.38 7.27
C SER A 200 7.03 25.91 7.34
N PRO A 201 6.41 26.57 6.35
CA PRO A 201 6.11 28.01 6.42
C PRO A 201 5.02 28.32 7.45
N PHE A 202 4.23 27.32 7.84
CA PHE A 202 3.23 27.45 8.88
C PHE A 202 3.89 27.52 10.25
N ALA A 203 3.63 28.60 11.00
CA ALA A 203 4.09 28.74 12.36
C ALA A 203 3.63 27.54 13.20
N GLY A 204 4.54 26.85 13.89
CA GLY A 204 4.21 25.68 14.71
C GLY A 204 3.14 25.96 15.78
N GLU A 205 2.97 27.23 16.17
CA GLU A 205 1.89 27.68 17.06
C GLU A 205 0.48 27.54 16.48
N ARG A 206 0.33 27.50 15.15
CA ARG A 206 -0.96 27.30 14.46
C ARG A 206 -1.31 25.82 14.31
N ARG A 207 -0.33 24.92 14.54
CA ARG A 207 -0.43 23.48 14.38
C ARG A 207 0.15 22.73 15.59
N PRO A 208 -0.36 22.93 16.81
CA PRO A 208 0.11 22.15 17.94
C PRO A 208 -0.24 20.68 17.75
N VAL A 209 0.76 19.81 17.95
CA VAL A 209 0.56 18.36 18.04
C VAL A 209 0.55 17.96 19.50
N LEU A 210 -0.50 17.25 19.91
CA LEU A 210 -0.67 16.68 21.23
C LEU A 210 -0.70 15.15 21.11
N VAL A 211 0.04 14.45 21.96
CA VAL A 211 0.14 12.98 21.97
C VAL A 211 -0.43 12.45 23.27
N ALA A 212 -1.44 11.58 23.18
CA ALA A 212 -2.02 10.89 24.32
C ALA A 212 -1.13 9.69 24.72
N GLY A 213 -0.42 9.83 25.84
CA GLY A 213 0.56 8.85 26.33
C GLY A 213 -0.03 7.67 27.11
N ASP A 214 -1.31 7.73 27.48
CA ASP A 214 -2.00 6.69 28.26
C ASP A 214 -2.89 5.76 27.41
N VAL A 215 -2.85 5.92 26.09
CA VAL A 215 -3.58 5.12 25.10
C VAL A 215 -2.66 4.47 24.06
N THR A 216 -3.08 3.36 23.46
CA THR A 216 -2.36 2.68 22.37
C THR A 216 -3.26 1.74 21.59
N THR A 217 -2.93 1.47 20.33
CA THR A 217 -3.60 0.45 19.50
C THR A 217 -2.74 -0.78 19.22
N ARG A 218 -1.64 -0.96 19.97
CA ARG A 218 -0.79 -2.15 19.92
C ARG A 218 -1.62 -3.41 20.14
N TYR A 219 -1.48 -4.40 19.26
CA TYR A 219 -2.34 -5.60 19.24
C TYR A 219 -2.50 -6.26 20.62
N ALA A 220 -1.40 -6.50 21.33
CA ALA A 220 -1.39 -7.13 22.66
C ALA A 220 -2.07 -6.31 23.78
N GLN A 221 -2.36 -5.03 23.56
CA GLN A 221 -2.96 -4.12 24.56
C GLN A 221 -4.36 -3.64 24.15
N ARG A 222 -4.89 -4.13 23.03
CA ARG A 222 -6.26 -3.83 22.59
C ARG A 222 -7.25 -4.40 23.59
N SER A 223 -8.13 -3.55 24.10
CA SER A 223 -9.17 -3.92 25.06
C SER A 223 -10.29 -2.89 25.04
N ALA A 224 -11.47 -3.27 25.52
CA ALA A 224 -12.59 -2.35 25.68
C ALA A 224 -12.21 -1.12 26.55
N THR A 225 -11.39 -1.32 27.59
CA THR A 225 -10.86 -0.24 28.42
C THR A 225 -10.00 0.74 27.62
N MET A 226 -9.13 0.22 26.74
CA MET A 226 -8.29 1.06 25.88
C MET A 226 -9.14 1.88 24.90
N TRP A 227 -10.16 1.26 24.30
CA TRP A 227 -11.13 1.94 23.43
C TRP A 227 -11.88 3.04 24.18
N GLN A 228 -12.30 2.78 25.42
CA GLN A 228 -12.97 3.78 26.22
C GLN A 228 -12.08 4.99 26.52
N LYS A 229 -10.79 4.77 26.81
CA LYS A 229 -9.84 5.89 26.98
C LYS A 229 -9.72 6.72 25.71
N ILE A 230 -9.52 6.08 24.56
CA ILE A 230 -9.45 6.76 23.25
C ILE A 230 -10.71 7.60 23.02
N ARG A 231 -11.90 7.02 23.25
CA ARG A 231 -13.18 7.74 23.16
C ARG A 231 -13.26 8.94 24.10
N ASN A 232 -12.77 8.80 25.34
CA ASN A 232 -12.77 9.91 26.29
C ASN A 232 -11.86 11.07 25.83
N HIS A 233 -10.71 10.77 25.23
CA HIS A 233 -9.86 11.81 24.62
C HIS A 233 -10.54 12.49 23.43
N ILE A 234 -11.25 11.73 22.59
CA ILE A 234 -12.01 12.29 21.46
C ILE A 234 -13.14 13.21 21.98
N GLN A 235 -13.90 12.78 23.00
CA GLN A 235 -14.91 13.63 23.63
C GLN A 235 -14.30 14.91 24.22
N ALA A 236 -13.15 14.80 24.90
CA ALA A 236 -12.43 15.95 25.43
C ALA A 236 -11.96 16.93 24.34
N LEU A 237 -11.52 16.41 23.19
CA LEU A 237 -11.18 17.21 22.01
C LEU A 237 -12.42 17.96 21.48
N ILE A 238 -13.56 17.26 21.38
CA ILE A 238 -14.85 17.83 20.97
C ILE A 238 -15.31 18.96 21.91
N ASP A 239 -15.18 18.75 23.22
CA ASP A 239 -15.57 19.74 24.24
C ASP A 239 -14.63 20.96 24.30
N GLY A 240 -13.47 20.88 23.66
CA GLY A 240 -12.47 21.94 23.62
C GLY A 240 -12.32 22.62 22.25
N THR A 241 -12.99 22.11 21.21
CA THR A 241 -12.87 22.59 19.82
C THR A 241 -14.17 23.25 19.35
N PRO A 242 -14.11 24.46 18.77
CA PRO A 242 -15.32 25.22 18.39
C PRO A 242 -15.97 24.74 17.09
N GLY A 243 -15.24 24.06 16.20
CA GLY A 243 -15.75 23.66 14.89
C GLY A 243 -15.62 22.17 14.60
N HIS A 244 -15.38 21.84 13.34
CA HIS A 244 -15.41 20.45 12.87
C HIS A 244 -14.15 19.69 13.24
N ILE A 245 -14.30 18.38 13.42
CA ILE A 245 -13.22 17.48 13.80
C ILE A 245 -13.22 16.30 12.83
N ALA A 246 -12.04 15.91 12.36
CA ALA A 246 -11.87 14.63 11.67
C ALA A 246 -11.09 13.64 12.54
N VAL A 247 -11.50 12.38 12.51
CA VAL A 247 -10.87 11.27 13.24
C VAL A 247 -10.50 10.20 12.23
N PHE A 248 -9.22 9.85 12.17
CA PHE A 248 -8.71 8.83 11.26
C PHE A 248 -8.24 7.60 12.01
N ALA A 249 -8.64 6.41 11.55
CA ALA A 249 -8.27 5.14 12.15
C ALA A 249 -7.43 4.25 11.22
N PRO A 250 -6.67 3.26 11.74
CA PRO A 250 -5.82 2.35 10.97
C PRO A 250 -6.55 1.46 9.96
N SER A 251 -7.82 1.14 10.23
CA SER A 251 -8.63 0.29 9.37
C SER A 251 -10.11 0.49 9.67
N TYR A 252 -10.98 0.14 8.72
CA TYR A 252 -12.43 0.15 8.94
C TYR A 252 -12.85 -0.68 10.15
N ARG A 253 -12.22 -1.84 10.36
CA ARG A 253 -12.50 -2.69 11.53
C ARG A 253 -12.18 -1.95 12.83
N MET A 254 -11.02 -1.29 12.92
CA MET A 254 -10.66 -0.55 14.12
C MET A 254 -11.51 0.70 14.31
N MET A 255 -11.88 1.38 13.22
CA MET A 255 -12.83 2.48 13.25
C MET A 255 -14.17 2.03 13.84
N GLU A 256 -14.69 0.88 13.39
CA GLU A 256 -15.93 0.30 13.89
C GLU A 256 -15.81 -0.09 15.37
N ASP A 257 -14.76 -0.83 15.75
CA ASP A 257 -14.51 -1.28 17.13
C ASP A 257 -14.47 -0.11 18.14
N ILE A 258 -13.94 1.05 17.73
CA ILE A 258 -13.75 2.21 18.61
C ILE A 258 -14.91 3.19 18.53
N LEU A 259 -15.38 3.50 17.31
CA LEU A 259 -16.28 4.61 16.99
C LEU A 259 -17.67 4.18 16.48
N GLY A 260 -17.87 2.92 16.08
CA GLY A 260 -19.06 2.43 15.36
C GLY A 260 -20.37 2.82 16.03
N GLU A 261 -20.67 2.22 17.18
CA GLU A 261 -21.88 2.51 17.96
C GLU A 261 -21.76 3.75 18.86
N GLN A 262 -20.55 4.30 19.02
CA GLN A 262 -20.32 5.42 19.94
C GLN A 262 -20.96 6.71 19.42
N SER A 263 -21.82 7.32 20.23
CA SER A 263 -22.23 8.72 20.07
C SER A 263 -21.35 9.65 20.90
N PHE A 264 -21.11 10.86 20.38
CA PHE A 264 -20.39 11.89 21.10
C PHE A 264 -21.31 13.07 21.39
N LYS A 265 -21.17 13.67 22.57
CA LYS A 265 -22.04 14.77 22.99
C LYS A 265 -21.67 16.05 22.25
N GLY A 266 -22.68 16.79 21.80
CA GLY A 266 -22.52 18.12 21.22
C GLY A 266 -21.96 18.17 19.79
N ILE A 267 -21.89 17.04 19.08
CA ILE A 267 -21.38 16.97 17.71
C ILE A 267 -22.13 15.91 16.90
N ARG A 268 -22.42 16.19 15.62
CA ARG A 268 -23.02 15.23 14.70
C ARG A 268 -21.92 14.33 14.13
N LYS A 269 -22.09 13.01 14.20
CA LYS A 269 -21.12 12.04 13.66
C LYS A 269 -21.47 11.65 12.22
N ILE A 270 -20.48 11.66 11.33
CA ILE A 270 -20.58 11.11 9.96
C ILE A 270 -19.40 10.15 9.77
N THR A 271 -19.68 8.92 9.34
CA THR A 271 -18.67 7.87 9.14
C THR A 271 -18.51 7.58 7.64
N GLU A 272 -17.27 7.50 7.19
CA GLU A 272 -16.91 7.11 5.83
C GLU A 272 -17.41 5.69 5.50
N SER A 273 -18.05 5.54 4.35
CA SER A 273 -18.36 4.23 3.76
C SER A 273 -17.34 3.87 2.68
N ARG A 274 -17.12 2.57 2.48
CA ARG A 274 -16.30 2.05 1.37
C ARG A 274 -16.93 2.32 -0.01
N ASP A 275 -18.25 2.43 -0.04
CA ASP A 275 -19.03 2.53 -1.26
C ASP A 275 -19.24 3.98 -1.73
N TRP A 276 -18.72 4.97 -0.99
CA TRP A 276 -18.79 6.36 -1.40
C TRP A 276 -18.15 6.56 -2.77
N ASN A 277 -18.76 7.34 -3.63
CA ASN A 277 -18.22 7.76 -4.92
C ASN A 277 -17.73 9.22 -4.83
N LYS A 278 -17.35 9.83 -5.95
CA LYS A 278 -16.87 11.23 -5.97
C LYS A 278 -17.98 12.24 -5.61
N ASN A 279 -19.21 11.99 -6.05
CA ASN A 279 -20.34 12.89 -5.77
C ASN A 279 -20.71 12.91 -4.29
N ASP A 280 -20.59 11.77 -3.60
CA ASP A 280 -20.80 11.68 -2.15
C ASP A 280 -19.79 12.57 -1.39
N ILE A 281 -18.53 12.56 -1.84
CA ILE A 281 -17.46 13.38 -1.27
C ILE A 281 -17.71 14.88 -1.52
N ASP A 282 -18.06 15.26 -2.73
CA ASP A 282 -18.31 16.67 -3.07
C ASP A 282 -19.52 17.21 -2.27
N SER A 283 -20.57 16.39 -2.12
CA SER A 283 -21.75 16.71 -1.30
C SER A 283 -21.41 16.84 0.20
N LEU A 284 -20.48 16.02 0.70
CA LEU A 284 -20.02 16.10 2.08
C LEU A 284 -19.28 17.41 2.36
N VAL A 285 -18.43 17.87 1.44
CA VAL A 285 -17.70 19.15 1.60
C VAL A 285 -18.68 20.32 1.71
N GLU A 286 -19.72 20.33 0.87
CA GLU A 286 -20.76 21.35 0.92
C GLU A 286 -21.57 21.30 2.22
N THR A 287 -21.86 20.08 2.69
CA THR A 287 -22.51 19.86 3.99
C THR A 287 -21.66 20.41 5.14
N LEU A 288 -20.35 20.21 5.12
CA LEU A 288 -19.45 20.75 6.14
C LEU A 288 -19.44 22.29 6.14
N ARG A 289 -19.43 22.92 4.96
CA ARG A 289 -19.47 24.39 4.86
C ARG A 289 -20.76 24.96 5.45
N SER A 290 -21.90 24.45 4.99
CA SER A 290 -23.21 24.92 5.46
C SER A 290 -23.44 24.69 6.96
N GLU A 291 -23.02 23.54 7.49
CA GLU A 291 -23.16 23.23 8.92
C GLU A 291 -22.24 24.11 9.77
N LYS A 292 -21.02 24.41 9.29
CA LYS A 292 -20.13 25.37 9.97
C LYS A 292 -20.74 26.78 10.02
N GLU A 293 -21.34 27.25 8.93
CA GLU A 293 -22.05 28.54 8.87
C GLU A 293 -23.25 28.58 9.82
N ALA A 294 -23.96 27.46 9.96
CA ALA A 294 -25.08 27.30 10.90
C ALA A 294 -24.63 27.14 12.37
N GLY A 295 -23.33 27.22 12.67
CA GLY A 295 -22.77 27.03 14.01
C GLY A 295 -22.87 25.58 14.52
N GLN A 296 -23.14 24.63 13.63
CA GLN A 296 -23.16 23.20 13.94
C GLN A 296 -21.77 22.59 13.80
N ARG A 297 -21.58 21.44 14.42
CA ARG A 297 -20.29 20.74 14.44
C ARG A 297 -20.45 19.33 13.93
N ILE A 298 -19.53 18.92 13.05
CA ILE A 298 -19.45 17.58 12.50
C ILE A 298 -18.15 16.90 12.95
N LEU A 299 -18.30 15.65 13.38
CA LEU A 299 -17.23 14.68 13.60
C LEU A 299 -17.18 13.75 12.38
N LEU A 300 -16.17 13.91 11.55
CA LEU A 300 -15.90 13.00 10.44
C LEU A 300 -15.07 11.83 10.94
N CYS A 301 -15.51 10.60 10.68
CA CYS A 301 -14.76 9.39 10.99
C CYS A 301 -14.33 8.74 9.67
N GLY A 302 -13.03 8.55 9.48
CA GLY A 302 -12.46 7.93 8.29
C GLY A 302 -11.28 7.01 8.58
N VAL A 303 -10.72 6.44 7.52
CA VAL A 303 -9.55 5.55 7.60
C VAL A 303 -8.34 6.21 6.93
N TYR A 304 -7.12 5.97 7.42
CA TYR A 304 -5.92 6.43 6.72
C TYR A 304 -5.81 5.77 5.33
N GLY A 305 -5.35 6.54 4.33
CA GLY A 305 -5.26 6.07 2.95
C GLY A 305 -6.61 5.93 2.23
N ALA A 306 -7.73 6.21 2.91
CA ALA A 306 -9.05 6.23 2.30
C ALA A 306 -9.42 7.63 1.78
N ARG A 307 -10.60 7.75 1.15
CA ARG A 307 -11.04 8.93 0.39
C ARG A 307 -10.99 10.20 1.24
N LEU A 308 -11.47 10.14 2.49
CA LEU A 308 -11.44 11.28 3.42
C LEU A 308 -10.01 11.77 3.74
N SER A 309 -9.03 10.88 3.73
CA SER A 309 -7.65 11.19 4.12
C SER A 309 -6.71 11.53 2.95
N GLU A 310 -7.08 11.17 1.71
CA GLU A 310 -6.25 11.36 0.51
C GLU A 310 -6.85 12.33 -0.52
N GLY A 311 -8.17 12.28 -0.77
CA GLY A 311 -8.80 12.88 -1.95
C GLY A 311 -9.54 14.20 -1.72
N ILE A 312 -9.67 14.67 -0.47
CA ILE A 312 -10.50 15.84 -0.14
C ILE A 312 -9.68 17.09 0.09
N ASP A 313 -10.21 18.20 -0.42
CA ASP A 313 -9.72 19.54 -0.19
C ASP A 313 -10.55 20.29 0.86
N TYR A 314 -10.02 20.41 2.07
CA TYR A 314 -10.70 21.03 3.22
C TYR A 314 -10.38 22.54 3.36
N ASN A 315 -10.13 23.23 2.25
CA ASN A 315 -9.76 24.65 2.22
C ASN A 315 -10.75 25.56 2.96
N GLY A 316 -10.25 26.68 3.48
CA GLY A 316 -11.05 27.68 4.18
C GLY A 316 -11.26 27.35 5.67
N GLY A 317 -10.32 26.60 6.26
CA GLY A 317 -10.39 26.22 7.66
C GLY A 317 -11.61 25.38 8.01
N ILE A 318 -12.12 24.54 7.10
CA ILE A 318 -13.32 23.71 7.34
C ILE A 318 -13.14 22.80 8.56
N LEU A 319 -11.93 22.26 8.76
CA LEU A 319 -11.57 21.41 9.89
C LEU A 319 -10.75 22.19 10.91
N ASP A 320 -11.18 22.14 12.17
CA ASP A 320 -10.53 22.85 13.28
C ASP A 320 -9.61 21.91 14.09
N ALA A 321 -9.90 20.60 14.10
CA ALA A 321 -9.01 19.61 14.70
C ALA A 321 -8.99 18.28 13.96
N VAL A 322 -7.89 17.54 14.13
CA VAL A 322 -7.75 16.16 13.65
C VAL A 322 -7.28 15.26 14.78
N ALA A 323 -7.95 14.13 14.97
CA ALA A 323 -7.49 13.05 15.82
C ALA A 323 -7.01 11.86 14.97
N CYS A 324 -5.80 11.40 15.22
CA CYS A 324 -5.20 10.23 14.57
C CYS A 324 -5.19 9.07 15.56
N ILE A 325 -6.05 8.09 15.36
CA ILE A 325 -6.12 6.87 16.18
C ILE A 325 -5.00 5.93 15.76
N GLY A 326 -4.14 5.56 16.71
CA GLY A 326 -3.14 4.53 16.50
C GLY A 326 -2.08 4.83 15.43
N ILE A 327 -1.24 3.83 15.20
CA ILE A 327 -0.27 3.83 14.10
C ILE A 327 -0.65 2.73 13.10
N PRO A 328 -0.84 3.05 11.81
CA PRO A 328 -1.27 2.09 10.78
C PRO A 328 -0.11 1.19 10.31
N ASN A 329 0.52 0.46 11.22
CA ASN A 329 1.47 -0.58 10.83
C ASN A 329 0.72 -1.69 10.07
N PRO A 330 1.25 -2.17 8.92
CA PRO A 330 0.68 -3.31 8.24
C PRO A 330 0.69 -4.56 9.16
N PRO A 331 -0.34 -5.41 9.09
CA PRO A 331 -0.33 -6.70 9.77
C PRO A 331 0.81 -7.58 9.23
N PRO A 332 1.31 -8.55 10.03
CA PRO A 332 2.20 -9.58 9.52
C PRO A 332 1.52 -10.35 8.37
N SER A 333 2.24 -10.53 7.28
CA SER A 333 1.82 -11.32 6.12
C SER A 333 3.06 -11.80 5.38
N VAL A 334 2.91 -12.81 4.53
CA VAL A 334 4.01 -13.29 3.68
C VAL A 334 4.60 -12.15 2.86
N LEU A 335 3.75 -11.29 2.30
CA LEU A 335 4.17 -10.12 1.55
C LEU A 335 4.96 -9.12 2.41
N SER A 336 4.48 -8.83 3.62
CA SER A 336 5.16 -7.92 4.57
C SER A 336 6.55 -8.43 4.94
N ASP A 337 6.69 -9.74 5.13
CA ASP A 337 7.97 -10.36 5.49
C ASP A 337 8.92 -10.43 4.29
N SER A 338 8.43 -10.74 3.09
CA SER A 338 9.22 -10.63 1.86
C SER A 338 9.72 -9.20 1.62
N LEU A 339 8.86 -8.19 1.83
CA LEU A 339 9.24 -6.78 1.68
C LEU A 339 10.32 -6.37 2.70
N LYS A 340 10.23 -6.83 3.95
CA LYS A 340 11.28 -6.61 4.97
C LYS A 340 12.60 -7.29 4.59
N ALA A 341 12.54 -8.53 4.08
CA ALA A 341 13.72 -9.27 3.64
C ALA A 341 14.43 -8.52 2.50
N TYR A 342 13.68 -8.14 1.47
CA TYR A 342 14.16 -7.33 0.36
C TYR A 342 14.81 -6.01 0.83
N ALA A 343 14.10 -5.24 1.66
CA ALA A 343 14.62 -3.98 2.18
C ALA A 343 15.87 -4.18 3.06
N GLY A 344 15.96 -5.31 3.75
CA GLY A 344 17.14 -5.71 4.52
C GLY A 344 18.37 -5.98 3.67
N ASP A 345 18.18 -6.65 2.53
CA ASP A 345 19.25 -6.94 1.58
C ASP A 345 19.73 -5.67 0.87
N ARG A 346 18.79 -4.83 0.41
CA ARG A 346 19.14 -3.63 -0.38
C ARG A 346 19.57 -2.43 0.45
N PHE A 347 18.84 -2.11 1.51
CA PHE A 347 19.03 -0.88 2.29
C PHE A 347 19.69 -1.13 3.66
N GLY A 348 19.95 -2.40 3.99
CA GLY A 348 20.51 -2.83 5.26
C GLY A 348 19.45 -3.08 6.34
N LYS A 349 19.78 -3.98 7.27
CA LYS A 349 18.87 -4.42 8.36
C LYS A 349 18.26 -3.30 9.19
N ASN A 350 19.02 -2.21 9.43
CA ASN A 350 18.54 -1.06 10.19
C ASN A 350 17.42 -0.29 9.46
N ASN A 351 17.43 -0.27 8.12
CA ASN A 351 16.42 0.41 7.32
C ASN A 351 15.25 -0.50 6.94
N ALA A 352 15.43 -1.83 6.98
CA ALA A 352 14.39 -2.80 6.64
C ALA A 352 13.06 -2.49 7.34
N TRP A 353 13.05 -2.42 8.67
CA TRP A 353 11.85 -2.11 9.44
C TRP A 353 11.34 -0.69 9.19
N ARG A 354 12.26 0.27 9.03
CA ARG A 354 11.91 1.67 8.85
C ARG A 354 11.19 1.91 7.53
N TYR A 355 11.73 1.40 6.43
CA TYR A 355 11.23 1.66 5.07
C TYR A 355 9.95 0.88 4.76
N THR A 356 9.73 -0.24 5.43
CA THR A 356 8.62 -1.16 5.12
C THR A 356 7.46 -1.08 6.11
N VAL A 357 7.71 -0.59 7.34
CA VAL A 357 6.69 -0.55 8.40
C VAL A 357 6.50 0.86 8.95
N THR A 358 7.52 1.45 9.57
CA THR A 358 7.31 2.65 10.40
C THR A 358 7.17 3.93 9.57
N GLN A 359 8.02 4.14 8.56
CA GLN A 359 7.97 5.35 7.75
C GLN A 359 6.69 5.42 6.91
N PRO A 360 6.25 4.35 6.22
CA PRO A 360 4.95 4.36 5.53
C PRO A 360 3.79 4.69 6.48
N ALA A 361 3.76 4.08 7.67
CA ALA A 361 2.70 4.34 8.65
C ALA A 361 2.68 5.80 9.13
N ILE A 362 3.86 6.39 9.41
CA ILE A 362 3.95 7.80 9.78
C ILE A 362 3.60 8.71 8.61
N ASN A 363 3.93 8.35 7.36
CA ASN A 363 3.57 9.16 6.20
C ASN A 363 2.05 9.25 6.02
N SER A 364 1.31 8.14 6.23
CA SER A 364 -0.16 8.16 6.23
C SER A 364 -0.73 9.06 7.34
N ILE A 365 -0.11 9.05 8.54
CA ILE A 365 -0.50 9.97 9.62
C ILE A 365 -0.21 11.42 9.23
N LEU A 366 0.98 11.73 8.68
CA LEU A 366 1.37 13.06 8.23
C LEU A 366 0.43 13.61 7.15
N GLN A 367 -0.01 12.76 6.22
CA GLN A 367 -1.01 13.11 5.21
C GLN A 367 -2.35 13.47 5.87
N ALA A 368 -2.83 12.64 6.80
CA ALA A 368 -4.08 12.90 7.52
C ALA A 368 -4.02 14.19 8.37
N MET A 369 -2.96 14.37 9.16
CA MET A 369 -2.79 15.57 9.99
C MET A 369 -2.48 16.84 9.18
N GLY A 370 -2.10 16.71 7.91
CA GLY A 370 -1.86 17.83 7.00
C GLY A 370 -3.14 18.36 6.33
N ARG A 371 -4.25 17.62 6.40
CA ARG A 371 -5.51 17.98 5.74
C ARG A 371 -6.11 19.33 6.18
N PRO A 372 -6.13 19.69 7.47
CA PRO A 372 -6.80 20.92 7.92
C PRO A 372 -6.07 22.22 7.60
N ILE A 373 -4.77 22.17 7.26
CA ILE A 373 -3.94 23.37 7.11
C ILE A 373 -3.44 23.44 5.68
N ARG A 374 -4.04 24.35 4.91
CA ARG A 374 -3.74 24.59 3.49
C ARG A 374 -3.30 26.04 3.23
N SER A 375 -3.80 26.98 4.04
CA SER A 375 -3.43 28.39 4.01
C SER A 375 -2.57 28.78 5.21
N ILE A 376 -1.78 29.86 5.10
CA ILE A 376 -0.95 30.35 6.22
C ILE A 376 -1.85 30.68 7.42
N GLY A 377 -3.05 31.23 7.16
CA GLY A 377 -4.06 31.60 8.14
C GLY A 377 -4.68 30.41 8.90
N ASP A 378 -4.67 29.22 8.32
CA ASP A 378 -5.35 28.06 8.90
C ASP A 378 -4.73 27.66 10.24
N ARG A 379 -5.59 27.18 11.14
CA ARG A 379 -5.24 26.69 12.46
C ARG A 379 -5.92 25.37 12.70
N ALA A 380 -5.16 24.38 13.15
CA ALA A 380 -5.73 23.12 13.56
C ALA A 380 -4.97 22.46 14.69
N LEU A 381 -5.72 21.94 15.66
CA LEU A 381 -5.17 21.11 16.72
C LEU A 381 -5.07 19.66 16.24
N ILE A 382 -3.91 19.03 16.43
CA ILE A 382 -3.74 17.61 16.11
C ILE A 382 -3.58 16.81 17.39
N LEU A 383 -4.40 15.77 17.53
CA LEU A 383 -4.34 14.81 18.62
C LEU A 383 -3.92 13.44 18.10
N LEU A 384 -2.76 12.96 18.53
CA LEU A 384 -2.26 11.62 18.23
C LEU A 384 -2.61 10.67 19.38
N LEU A 385 -3.36 9.62 19.09
CA LEU A 385 -3.93 8.69 20.08
C LEU A 385 -3.17 7.36 20.07
N ASP A 386 -1.86 7.43 20.33
CA ASP A 386 -1.00 6.28 20.60
C ASP A 386 0.30 6.73 21.30
N ASN A 387 0.64 6.11 22.43
CA ASN A 387 1.86 6.45 23.14
C ASN A 387 3.14 6.20 22.32
N ARG A 388 3.08 5.28 21.34
CA ARG A 388 4.20 4.91 20.47
C ARG A 388 4.73 6.04 19.60
N HIS A 389 3.97 7.13 19.38
CA HIS A 389 4.46 8.27 18.59
C HIS A 389 5.73 8.89 19.17
N THR A 390 5.93 8.77 20.50
CA THR A 390 7.12 9.26 21.20
C THR A 390 8.23 8.22 21.34
N ASP A 391 8.00 6.96 20.93
CA ASP A 391 9.03 5.93 20.97
C ASP A 391 10.16 6.26 19.98
N ARG A 392 11.40 5.90 20.33
CA ARG A 392 12.59 6.11 19.48
C ARG A 392 12.41 5.59 18.05
N THR A 393 11.66 4.50 17.90
CA THR A 393 11.35 3.86 16.62
C THR A 393 10.54 4.77 15.69
N TYR A 394 9.63 5.58 16.23
CA TYR A 394 8.70 6.40 15.45
C TYR A 394 9.09 7.87 15.40
N ILE A 395 9.67 8.41 16.48
CA ILE A 395 10.01 9.84 16.55
C ILE A 395 10.96 10.26 15.41
N GLY A 396 11.89 9.37 15.01
CA GLY A 396 12.82 9.63 13.90
C GLY A 396 12.19 9.60 12.50
N CYS A 397 10.93 9.20 12.39
CA CYS A 397 10.17 9.22 11.14
C CYS A 397 9.41 10.55 10.94
N TYR A 398 9.28 11.38 11.96
CA TYR A 398 8.65 12.70 11.88
C TYR A 398 9.64 13.78 11.42
N PRO A 399 9.15 14.87 10.79
CA PRO A 399 9.93 16.07 10.54
C PRO A 399 10.59 16.59 11.82
N SER A 400 11.85 17.00 11.74
CA SER A 400 12.63 17.42 12.91
C SER A 400 12.14 18.72 13.56
N ASP A 401 11.39 19.54 12.83
CA ASP A 401 10.75 20.76 13.28
C ASP A 401 9.39 20.52 13.96
N LEU A 402 8.83 19.31 13.86
CA LEU A 402 7.53 18.97 14.44
C LEU A 402 7.61 18.81 15.96
N ARG A 403 7.11 19.81 16.69
CA ARG A 403 7.03 19.76 18.15
C ARG A 403 5.78 19.02 18.62
N MET A 404 5.98 18.00 19.45
CA MET A 404 4.92 17.22 20.08
C MET A 404 4.83 17.52 21.57
N ASN A 405 3.62 17.81 22.04
CA ASN A 405 3.28 17.93 23.45
C ASN A 405 2.66 16.62 23.94
N ALA A 406 2.81 16.28 25.20
CA ALA A 406 2.19 15.08 25.78
C ALA A 406 0.96 15.43 26.61
N THR A 407 -0.02 14.53 26.62
CA THR A 407 -1.19 14.50 27.49
C THR A 407 -1.36 13.07 28.00
N ASN A 408 -1.78 12.86 29.24
CA ASN A 408 -1.98 11.51 29.81
C ASN A 408 -3.41 11.30 30.32
N ASP A 409 -4.30 12.26 30.06
CA ASP A 409 -5.70 12.14 30.44
C ASP A 409 -6.61 13.05 29.58
N PRO A 410 -7.92 12.77 29.55
CA PRO A 410 -8.87 13.59 28.79
C PRO A 410 -8.99 15.04 29.28
N LYS A 411 -8.80 15.35 30.58
CA LYS A 411 -8.97 16.72 31.09
C LYS A 411 -7.85 17.62 30.60
N THR A 412 -6.61 17.13 30.58
CA THR A 412 -5.46 17.85 30.02
C THR A 412 -5.59 18.03 28.51
N THR A 413 -6.17 17.06 27.81
CA THR A 413 -6.54 17.17 26.38
C THR A 413 -7.52 18.32 26.14
N GLN A 414 -8.62 18.36 26.89
CA GLN A 414 -9.63 19.41 26.80
C GLN A 414 -9.06 20.79 27.15
N SER A 415 -8.28 20.87 28.24
CA SER A 415 -7.65 22.13 28.67
C SER A 415 -6.69 22.68 27.61
N PHE A 416 -5.89 21.81 26.99
CA PHE A 416 -5.00 22.20 25.90
C PHE A 416 -5.78 22.72 24.70
N ALA A 417 -6.84 22.01 24.29
CA ALA A 417 -7.69 22.43 23.17
C ALA A 417 -8.36 23.79 23.45
N ARG A 418 -8.99 23.94 24.61
CA ARG A 418 -9.61 25.23 25.01
C ARG A 418 -8.62 26.36 24.99
N ARG A 419 -7.42 26.17 25.55
CA ARG A 419 -6.36 27.19 25.57
C ARG A 419 -5.87 27.55 24.18
N PHE A 420 -5.81 26.57 23.26
CA PHE A 420 -5.39 26.82 21.88
C PHE A 420 -6.41 27.69 21.14
N PHE A 421 -7.70 27.35 21.23
CA PHE A 421 -8.76 28.09 20.54
C PHE A 421 -9.18 29.39 21.26
N SER A 422 -9.02 29.49 22.59
CA SER A 422 -9.33 30.73 23.33
C SER A 422 -8.34 31.87 23.10
N ARG A 423 -7.15 31.56 22.58
CA ARG A 423 -6.09 32.55 22.36
C ARG A 423 -6.33 33.49 21.18
N VAL A 424 -7.48 33.43 20.50
CA VAL A 424 -7.75 34.27 19.32
C VAL A 424 -9.21 34.73 19.26
N HIS A 425 -9.46 35.94 19.72
CA HIS A 425 -10.25 36.89 18.95
C HIS A 425 -9.28 37.69 18.07
N THR A 426 -9.74 37.99 16.84
CA THR A 426 -9.21 39.01 15.92
C THR A 426 -7.76 38.87 15.43
N VAL A 427 -7.61 38.26 14.25
CA VAL A 427 -6.84 38.92 13.19
C VAL A 427 -7.85 39.16 12.07
N GLU A 428 -8.50 40.32 12.10
CA GLU A 428 -9.14 40.86 10.91
C GLU A 428 -8.03 41.09 9.88
N GLU A 429 -8.12 40.41 8.75
CA GLU A 429 -7.31 40.73 7.58
C GLU A 429 -7.75 42.12 7.10
N GLY A 430 -6.92 43.12 7.40
CA GLY A 430 -7.02 44.47 6.83
C GLY A 430 -6.36 44.57 5.46
#